data_AF-A0AAD9PCW2-F1
#
_entry.id   AF-A0AAD9PCW2-F1
#
_cell.length_a   1.000
_cell.length_b   1.000
_cell.length_c   1.000
_cell.angle_alpha   90.00
_cell.angle_beta   90.00
_cell.angle_gamma   90.00
#
_symmetry.space_group_name_H-M   'P 1'
#
loop_
_entity.id
_entity.type
_entity.pdbx_description
1 polymer ?
#
loop_
_entity_poly.entity_id
_entity_poly.type
_entity_poly.pdbx_seq_one_letter_code
_entity_poly.pdbx_strand_id
1 'polypeptide(L)'
;MNIIDYLKVENKQCYIMGDFNINLTNYGSHTETQDYIDAMFQHSFIPLINKPTRITTTTATVIDNIYSNDILGTNYQTHGIIYTDISDHLPIFLLTKQINDTKVDTVIETRIYNEQATTTFKESIDQITWDEIYASKNPQESYSLFHYFN
;
A
#
# COMPACT_ATOMS: atom_id res chain seq x y z
N MET A 1 -8.81 6.28 -19.93
CA MET A 1 -8.08 5.50 -18.92
C MET A 1 -6.69 6.07 -18.84
N ASN A 2 -6.29 6.61 -17.69
CA ASN A 2 -4.96 7.18 -17.53
C ASN A 2 -3.92 6.03 -17.43
N ILE A 3 -2.63 6.34 -17.54
CA ILE A 3 -1.57 5.31 -17.50
C ILE A 3 -1.47 4.60 -16.15
N ILE A 4 -1.79 5.30 -15.08
CA ILE A 4 -1.76 4.79 -13.71
C ILE A 4 -2.90 3.79 -13.45
N ASP A 5 -4.06 4.00 -14.06
CA ASP A 5 -5.19 3.07 -14.05
C ASP A 5 -4.78 1.74 -14.70
N TYR A 6 -4.06 1.82 -15.82
CA TYR A 6 -3.54 0.65 -16.52
C TYR A 6 -2.54 -0.13 -15.66
N LEU A 7 -1.59 0.57 -15.04
CA LEU A 7 -0.60 -0.04 -14.16
C LEU A 7 -1.23 -0.71 -12.94
N LYS A 8 -2.30 -0.11 -12.39
CA LYS A 8 -3.06 -0.69 -11.28
C LYS A 8 -3.75 -1.99 -11.66
N VAL A 9 -4.31 -2.07 -12.87
CA VAL A 9 -4.97 -3.28 -13.38
C VAL A 9 -3.99 -4.42 -13.65
N GLU A 10 -2.75 -4.13 -14.06
CA GLU A 10 -1.74 -5.18 -14.27
C GLU A 10 -1.34 -5.92 -12.97
N ASN A 11 -1.54 -5.30 -11.81
CA ASN A 11 -1.21 -5.86 -10.49
C ASN A 11 0.24 -6.39 -10.41
N LYS A 12 1.19 -5.68 -11.02
CA LYS A 12 2.62 -5.97 -10.95
C LYS A 12 3.33 -4.95 -10.10
N GLN A 13 4.47 -5.35 -9.53
CA GLN A 13 5.41 -4.40 -8.96
C GLN A 13 5.86 -3.39 -10.03
N CYS A 14 5.71 -2.10 -9.73
CA CYS A 14 5.97 -1.01 -10.65
C CYS A 14 6.76 0.09 -9.97
N TYR A 15 7.67 0.70 -10.74
CA TYR A 15 8.43 1.87 -10.34
C TYR A 15 8.25 2.97 -11.40
N ILE A 16 7.82 4.15 -10.98
CA ILE A 16 7.69 5.32 -11.84
C ILE A 16 8.73 6.34 -11.38
N MET A 17 9.71 6.66 -12.21
CA MET A 17 10.81 7.54 -11.85
C MET A 17 11.02 8.66 -12.86
N GLY A 18 11.38 9.85 -12.38
CA GLY A 18 11.71 10.98 -13.22
C GLY A 18 11.72 12.32 -12.50
N ASP A 19 11.96 13.37 -13.27
CA ASP A 19 11.76 14.77 -12.88
C ASP A 19 10.31 15.15 -13.18
N PHE A 20 9.51 15.36 -12.14
CA PHE A 20 8.10 15.73 -12.26
C PHE A 20 7.90 17.24 -12.27
N ASN A 21 8.92 18.03 -11.92
CA ASN A 21 8.79 19.48 -11.68
C ASN A 21 7.64 19.84 -10.70
N ILE A 22 7.28 18.95 -9.78
CA ILE A 22 6.27 19.15 -8.74
C ILE A 22 6.96 19.06 -7.38
N ASN A 23 7.03 20.16 -6.65
CA ASN A 23 7.73 20.20 -5.37
C ASN A 23 6.92 19.58 -4.23
N LEU A 24 7.28 18.37 -3.82
CA LEU A 24 6.56 17.61 -2.79
C LEU A 24 6.49 18.29 -1.43
N THR A 25 7.39 19.24 -1.12
CA THR A 25 7.35 20.00 0.15
C THR A 25 6.15 20.94 0.23
N ASN A 26 5.46 21.19 -0.89
CA ASN A 26 4.28 22.04 -0.93
C ASN A 26 2.97 21.28 -0.64
N TYR A 27 3.06 20.02 -0.22
CA TYR A 27 1.88 19.27 0.23
C TYR A 27 1.19 20.01 1.40
N GLY A 28 -0.11 20.26 1.25
CA GLY A 28 -0.92 21.02 2.20
C GLY A 28 -0.84 22.55 2.08
N SER A 29 0.07 23.10 1.26
CA SER A 29 0.18 24.54 1.00
C SER A 29 -0.10 24.94 -0.45
N HIS A 30 -0.07 23.98 -1.38
CA HIS A 30 -0.36 24.17 -2.80
C HIS A 30 -1.32 23.08 -3.29
N THR A 31 -2.50 23.49 -3.75
CA THR A 31 -3.61 22.58 -4.10
C THR A 31 -3.23 21.58 -5.19
N GLU A 32 -2.57 22.02 -6.26
CA GLU A 32 -2.22 21.18 -7.39
C GLU A 32 -1.14 20.15 -7.02
N THR A 33 -0.24 20.51 -6.10
CA THR A 33 0.74 19.55 -5.55
C THR A 33 0.03 18.52 -4.68
N GLN A 34 -0.93 18.94 -3.88
CA GLN A 34 -1.73 18.04 -3.06
C GLN A 34 -2.55 17.09 -3.93
N ASP A 35 -3.28 17.59 -4.93
CA ASP A 35 -4.09 16.80 -5.85
C ASP A 35 -3.24 15.75 -6.59
N TYR A 36 -2.03 16.13 -7.00
CA TYR A 36 -1.09 15.20 -7.62
C TYR A 36 -0.65 14.09 -6.66
N ILE A 37 -0.24 14.44 -5.43
CA ILE A 37 0.20 13.46 -4.42
C ILE A 37 -0.95 12.53 -4.04
N ASP A 38 -2.15 13.07 -3.83
CA ASP A 38 -3.36 12.32 -3.50
C ASP A 38 -3.73 11.37 -4.64
N ALA A 39 -3.60 11.81 -5.90
CA ALA A 39 -3.80 10.95 -7.05
C ALA A 39 -2.80 9.78 -7.08
N MET A 40 -1.52 10.00 -6.77
CA MET A 40 -0.54 8.91 -6.67
C MET A 40 -0.93 7.92 -5.56
N PHE A 41 -1.32 8.42 -4.38
CA PHE A 41 -1.74 7.59 -3.25
C PHE A 41 -3.02 6.78 -3.53
N GLN A 42 -4.01 7.34 -4.23
CA GLN A 42 -5.23 6.63 -4.64
C GLN A 42 -4.94 5.40 -5.53
N HIS A 43 -3.77 5.39 -6.17
CA HIS A 43 -3.30 4.30 -7.01
C HIS A 43 -2.19 3.48 -6.34
N SER A 44 -2.08 3.57 -5.02
CA SER A 44 -1.13 2.83 -4.20
C SER A 44 0.34 3.18 -4.47
N PHE A 45 0.62 4.30 -5.14
CA PHE A 45 1.99 4.75 -5.40
C PHE A 45 2.46 5.70 -4.32
N ILE A 46 3.54 5.33 -3.62
CA ILE A 46 4.18 6.15 -2.60
C ILE A 46 5.52 6.72 -3.12
N PRO A 47 5.85 7.99 -2.83
CA PRO A 47 7.15 8.55 -3.18
C PRO A 47 8.24 7.98 -2.26
N LEU A 48 9.36 7.56 -2.84
CA LEU A 48 10.51 7.01 -2.11
C LEU A 48 11.54 8.09 -1.73
N ILE A 49 11.53 9.25 -2.40
CA ILE A 49 12.45 10.35 -2.12
C ILE A 49 11.73 11.47 -1.37
N ASN A 50 12.23 11.86 -0.20
CA ASN A 50 11.64 12.90 0.66
C ASN A 50 12.63 14.01 1.04
N LYS A 51 13.79 14.05 0.37
CA LYS A 51 14.83 15.06 0.54
C LYS A 51 15.04 15.83 -0.76
N PRO A 52 15.49 17.10 -0.69
CA PRO A 52 15.68 17.92 -1.87
C PRO A 52 16.54 17.22 -2.93
N THR A 53 16.04 17.19 -4.15
CA THR A 53 16.73 16.64 -5.32
C THR A 53 17.23 17.73 -6.23
N ARG A 54 16.63 18.92 -6.22
CA ARG A 54 17.19 20.10 -6.85
C ARG A 54 17.63 21.10 -5.80
N ILE A 55 18.91 21.47 -5.83
CA ILE A 55 19.51 22.44 -4.90
C ILE A 55 20.11 23.56 -5.71
N THR A 56 19.62 24.77 -5.47
CA THR A 56 20.17 26.00 -6.05
C THR A 56 20.80 26.85 -4.95
N THR A 57 21.33 28.01 -5.31
CA THR A 57 21.86 28.98 -4.33
C THR A 57 20.80 29.53 -3.36
N THR A 58 19.51 29.44 -3.71
CA THR A 58 18.41 30.08 -2.96
C THR A 58 17.30 29.12 -2.54
N THR A 59 17.22 27.94 -3.16
CA THR A 59 16.11 27.00 -2.96
C THR A 59 16.59 25.55 -2.90
N ALA A 60 15.79 24.72 -2.22
CA ALA A 60 15.96 23.28 -2.19
C ALA A 60 14.58 22.63 -2.37
N THR A 61 14.37 21.90 -3.46
CA THR A 61 13.05 21.35 -3.83
C THR A 61 13.11 19.84 -4.07
N VAL A 62 12.03 19.14 -3.78
CA VAL A 62 11.89 17.70 -4.01
C VAL A 62 11.03 17.50 -5.26
N ILE A 63 11.66 17.48 -6.44
CA ILE A 63 10.96 17.44 -7.74
C ILE A 63 11.30 16.20 -8.58
N ASP A 64 12.39 15.53 -8.25
CA ASP A 64 12.74 14.23 -8.81
C ASP A 64 12.28 13.16 -7.82
N ASN A 65 11.58 12.12 -8.29
CA ASN A 65 11.13 11.06 -7.40
C ASN A 65 11.13 9.68 -8.06
N ILE A 66 11.03 8.66 -7.21
CA ILE A 66 10.75 7.28 -7.58
C ILE A 66 9.49 6.89 -6.81
N TYR A 67 8.42 6.59 -7.52
CA TYR A 67 7.19 6.08 -6.93
C TYR A 67 7.16 4.56 -7.03
N SER A 68 6.72 3.92 -5.95
CA SER A 68 6.58 2.47 -5.86
C SER A 68 5.18 2.10 -5.42
N ASN A 69 4.64 1.01 -5.96
CA ASN A 69 3.41 0.41 -5.46
C ASN A 69 3.65 -0.71 -4.42
N ASP A 70 4.88 -0.86 -3.92
CA ASP A 70 5.20 -1.70 -2.78
C ASP A 70 4.99 -0.95 -1.46
N ILE A 71 3.74 -0.87 -1.01
CA ILE A 71 3.39 -0.14 0.22
C ILE A 71 3.91 -0.86 1.48
N LEU A 72 4.00 -2.20 1.42
CA LEU A 72 4.34 -3.02 2.57
C LEU A 72 5.85 -3.18 2.77
N GLY A 73 6.67 -2.71 1.80
CA GLY A 73 8.11 -2.89 1.82
C GLY A 73 8.51 -4.36 1.77
N THR A 74 7.69 -5.20 1.11
CA THR A 74 7.92 -6.65 1.03
C THR A 74 9.12 -6.95 0.16
N ASN A 75 9.42 -6.09 -0.81
CA ASN A 75 10.66 -6.15 -1.55
C ASN A 75 11.73 -5.39 -0.78
N TYR A 76 12.87 -6.04 -0.55
CA TYR A 76 14.06 -5.38 -0.02
C TYR A 76 14.52 -4.31 -1.00
N GLN A 77 14.12 -3.06 -0.74
CA GLN A 77 14.42 -1.89 -1.54
C GLN A 77 15.33 -0.94 -0.75
N THR A 78 16.38 -0.45 -1.41
CA THR A 78 17.24 0.62 -0.91
C THR A 78 17.18 1.77 -1.89
N HIS A 79 16.74 2.94 -1.46
CA HIS A 79 16.63 4.11 -2.31
C HIS A 79 17.29 5.32 -1.64
N GLY A 80 17.61 6.33 -2.43
CA GLY A 80 18.21 7.54 -1.90
C GLY A 80 18.66 8.54 -2.96
N ILE A 81 19.43 9.51 -2.49
CA ILE A 81 19.99 10.59 -3.29
C ILE A 81 21.51 10.47 -3.23
N ILE A 82 22.16 10.61 -4.39
CA ILE A 82 23.61 10.71 -4.50
C ILE A 82 23.97 12.19 -4.41
N TYR A 83 24.63 12.58 -3.33
CA TYR A 83 25.10 13.96 -3.17
C TYR A 83 26.34 14.21 -4.03
N THR A 84 26.20 15.05 -5.06
CA THR A 84 27.27 15.33 -6.04
C THR A 84 27.04 16.69 -6.70
N ASP A 85 28.11 17.31 -7.21
CA ASP A 85 28.10 18.66 -7.80
C ASP A 85 28.20 18.61 -9.34
N ILE A 86 27.49 17.65 -9.94
CA ILE A 86 27.47 17.44 -11.40
C ILE A 86 26.42 18.36 -12.05
N SER A 87 25.36 18.70 -11.33
CA SER A 87 24.21 19.48 -11.77
C SER A 87 23.50 20.11 -10.56
N ASP A 88 22.60 21.07 -10.78
CA ASP A 88 21.68 21.55 -9.75
C ASP A 88 20.65 20.47 -9.35
N HIS A 89 20.50 19.42 -10.16
CA HIS A 89 19.80 18.18 -9.80
C HIS A 89 20.76 17.11 -9.27
N LEU A 90 20.44 16.57 -8.10
CA LEU A 90 21.06 15.43 -7.46
C LEU A 90 20.48 14.12 -8.02
N PRO A 91 21.31 13.17 -8.48
CA PRO A 91 20.83 11.87 -8.93
C PRO A 91 20.09 11.10 -7.84
N ILE A 92 18.95 10.51 -8.20
CA ILE A 92 18.19 9.59 -7.34
C ILE A 92 18.46 8.14 -7.76
N PHE A 93 18.40 7.21 -6.80
CA PHE A 93 18.61 5.79 -7.07
C PHE A 93 17.61 4.91 -6.33
N LEU A 94 17.38 3.73 -6.90
CA LEU A 94 16.66 2.61 -6.30
C LEU A 94 17.43 1.32 -6.60
N LEU A 95 17.70 0.53 -5.57
CA LEU A 95 18.21 -0.83 -5.63
C LEU A 95 17.10 -1.75 -5.14
N THR A 96 16.72 -2.72 -5.96
CA THR A 96 15.72 -3.73 -5.60
C THR A 96 16.33 -5.10 -5.81
N LYS A 97 16.08 -6.04 -4.88
CA LYS A 97 16.40 -7.44 -5.13
C LYS A 97 15.44 -7.95 -6.20
N GLN A 98 15.98 -8.48 -7.30
CA GLN A 98 15.17 -9.26 -8.22
C GLN A 98 14.82 -10.57 -7.52
N ILE A 99 13.62 -10.66 -6.96
CA ILE A 99 13.05 -11.95 -6.56
C ILE A 99 12.70 -12.62 -7.88
N ASN A 100 13.58 -13.48 -8.38
CA ASN A 100 13.13 -14.47 -9.33
C ASN A 100 12.11 -15.30 -8.57
N ASP A 101 10.82 -15.10 -8.88
CA ASP A 101 9.77 -15.99 -8.42
C ASP A 101 10.11 -17.39 -8.94
N THR A 102 10.87 -18.16 -8.15
CA THR A 102 10.62 -19.58 -8.10
C THR A 102 9.17 -19.66 -7.68
N LYS A 103 8.27 -19.97 -8.61
CA LYS A 103 6.85 -20.21 -8.30
C LYS A 103 6.81 -21.15 -7.10
N VAL A 104 6.62 -20.59 -5.91
CA VAL A 104 6.28 -21.37 -4.75
C VAL A 104 4.81 -21.65 -5.01
N ASP A 105 4.48 -22.90 -5.30
CA ASP A 105 3.09 -23.33 -5.42
C ASP A 105 2.38 -22.87 -4.14
N THR A 106 1.58 -21.82 -4.29
CA THR A 106 0.85 -21.24 -3.18
C THR A 106 -0.28 -22.22 -2.90
N VAL A 107 -0.21 -22.92 -1.77
CA VAL A 107 -1.32 -23.76 -1.34
C VAL A 107 -2.46 -22.81 -0.96
N ILE A 108 -3.44 -22.69 -1.85
CA ILE A 108 -4.67 -21.97 -1.55
C ILE A 108 -5.55 -22.94 -0.76
N GLU A 109 -5.69 -22.69 0.54
CA GLU A 109 -6.70 -23.36 1.34
C GLU A 109 -8.07 -22.84 0.89
N THR A 110 -8.87 -23.72 0.29
CA THR A 110 -10.24 -23.40 -0.10
C THR A 110 -11.20 -24.13 0.83
N ARG A 111 -12.32 -23.48 1.16
CA ARG A 111 -13.39 -24.17 1.88
C ARG A 111 -14.03 -25.19 0.95
N ILE A 112 -14.12 -26.43 1.40
CA ILE A 112 -14.84 -27.48 0.68
C ILE A 112 -16.34 -27.20 0.78
N TYR A 113 -16.98 -26.89 -0.35
CA TYR A 113 -18.44 -26.77 -0.45
C TYR A 113 -19.03 -28.07 -0.98
N ASN A 114 -19.45 -28.94 -0.07
CA ASN A 114 -20.23 -30.13 -0.39
C ASN A 114 -21.38 -30.31 0.62
N GLU A 115 -22.27 -31.25 0.35
CA GLU A 115 -23.47 -31.47 1.17
C GLU A 115 -23.11 -31.81 2.63
N GLN A 116 -22.11 -32.67 2.83
CA GLN A 116 -21.65 -33.06 4.17
C GLN A 116 -21.07 -31.87 4.95
N ALA A 117 -20.16 -31.10 4.36
CA ALA A 117 -19.55 -29.93 4.97
C ALA A 117 -20.59 -28.84 5.26
N THR A 118 -21.62 -28.72 4.42
CA THR A 118 -22.74 -27.80 4.63
C THR A 118 -23.62 -28.25 5.78
N THR A 119 -23.94 -29.55 5.87
CA THR A 119 -24.72 -30.12 6.97
C THR A 119 -24.01 -29.97 8.30
N THR A 120 -22.72 -30.34 8.38
CA THR A 120 -21.92 -30.15 9.61
C THR A 120 -21.85 -28.69 10.03
N PHE A 121 -21.72 -27.76 9.08
CA PHE A 121 -21.73 -26.33 9.39
C PHE A 121 -23.08 -25.85 9.94
N LYS A 122 -24.19 -26.31 9.35
CA LYS A 122 -25.54 -26.01 9.86
C LYS A 122 -25.74 -26.56 11.27
N GLU A 123 -25.37 -27.81 11.50
CA GLU A 123 -25.44 -28.44 12.83
C GLU A 123 -24.61 -27.68 13.86
N SER A 124 -23.44 -27.18 13.44
CA SER A 124 -22.57 -26.39 14.32
C SER A 124 -23.19 -25.04 14.68
N ILE A 125 -23.82 -24.36 13.72
CA ILE A 125 -24.55 -23.10 13.97
C ILE A 125 -25.75 -23.33 14.88
N ASP A 126 -26.51 -24.40 14.65
CA ASP A 126 -27.71 -24.73 15.43
C ASP A 126 -27.39 -25.03 16.91
N GLN A 127 -26.15 -25.39 17.22
CA GLN A 127 -25.67 -25.60 18.59
C GLN A 127 -25.19 -24.32 19.29
N ILE A 128 -25.05 -23.20 18.58
CA ILE A 128 -24.63 -21.93 19.18
C ILE A 128 -25.81 -21.31 19.91
N THR A 129 -25.63 -21.08 21.21
CA THR A 129 -26.61 -20.37 22.05
C THR A 129 -26.27 -18.88 22.12
N TRP A 130 -27.30 -18.05 21.90
CA TRP A 130 -27.16 -16.59 21.85
C TRP A 130 -27.69 -15.90 23.12
N ASP A 131 -28.13 -16.68 24.10
CA ASP A 131 -28.85 -16.21 25.28
C ASP A 131 -28.03 -15.19 26.09
N GLU A 132 -26.72 -15.40 26.21
CA GLU A 132 -25.82 -14.49 26.93
C GLU A 132 -25.68 -13.12 26.22
N ILE A 133 -25.65 -13.13 24.88
CA ILE A 133 -25.55 -11.92 24.05
C ILE A 133 -26.85 -11.11 24.14
N TYR A 134 -28.00 -11.79 24.07
CA TYR A 134 -29.33 -11.16 24.17
C TYR A 134 -29.70 -10.73 25.60
N ALA A 135 -29.12 -11.36 26.62
CA ALA A 135 -29.31 -10.97 28.03
C ALA A 135 -28.52 -9.70 28.40
N SER A 136 -27.41 -9.39 27.73
CA SER A 136 -26.66 -8.17 28.00
C SER A 136 -27.38 -6.92 27.49
N LYS A 137 -27.42 -5.89 28.33
CA LYS A 137 -27.96 -4.56 28.00
C LYS A 137 -26.87 -3.57 27.58
N ASN A 138 -25.60 -3.99 27.63
CA ASN A 138 -24.47 -3.16 27.28
C ASN A 138 -23.97 -3.53 25.88
N PRO A 139 -24.08 -2.64 24.88
CA PRO A 139 -23.64 -2.92 23.51
C PRO A 139 -22.17 -3.34 23.39
N GLN A 140 -21.28 -2.79 24.24
CA GLN A 140 -19.86 -3.14 24.24
C GLN A 140 -19.62 -4.56 24.76
N GLU A 141 -20.39 -4.99 25.75
CA GLU A 141 -20.31 -6.32 26.33
C GLU A 141 -20.89 -7.37 25.36
N SER A 142 -22.04 -7.09 24.75
CA SER A 142 -22.61 -7.95 23.69
C SER A 142 -21.64 -8.12 22.51
N TYR A 143 -20.94 -7.05 22.10
CA TYR A 143 -19.91 -7.12 21.05
C TYR A 143 -18.73 -8.00 21.47
N SER A 144 -18.22 -7.83 22.69
CA SER A 144 -17.12 -8.65 23.20
C SER A 144 -17.50 -10.13 23.33
N LEU A 145 -18.73 -10.44 23.77
CA LEU A 145 -19.23 -11.81 23.86
C LEU A 145 -19.32 -12.46 22.47
N PHE A 146 -19.85 -11.76 21.47
CA PHE A 146 -19.93 -12.25 20.09
C PHE A 146 -18.57 -12.68 19.52
N HIS A 147 -17.52 -11.91 19.81
CA HIS A 147 -16.17 -12.18 19.31
C HIS A 147 -15.42 -13.26 20.10
N TYR A 148 -15.88 -13.64 21.28
CA TYR A 148 -15.26 -14.70 22.07
C TYR A 148 -15.73 -16.11 21.64
N PHE A 149 -16.90 -16.21 21.01
CA PHE A 149 -17.46 -17.49 20.54
C PHE A 149 -16.98 -17.93 19.14
N ASN A 150 -16.22 -17.09 18.41
CA ASN A 150 -15.73 -17.37 17.05
C ASN A 150 -14.20 -17.43 16.97
#